data_AF-A0A1X9X6A8-F1
#
_entry.id   AF-A0A1X9X6A8-F1
#
_cell.length_a   1.000
_cell.length_b   1.000
_cell.length_c   1.000
_cell.angle_alpha   90.00
_cell.angle_beta   90.00
_cell.angle_gamma   90.00
#
_symmetry.space_group_name_H-M   'P 1'
#
loop_
_entity.id
_entity.type
_entity.pdbx_description
1 polymer ?
#
loop_
_entity_poly.entity_id
_entity_poly.type
_entity_poly.pdbx_seq_one_letter_code
_entity_poly.pdbx_strand_id
1 'polypeptide(L)' 'IGGHGDLFFTQEELNAILAEVQGAGWQAGIHALGDRAVEETQNAIAAALNGQPNT' A
#
# COMPACT_ATOMS: atom_id res chain seq x y z
N ILE A 1 3.84 0.99 -28.74
CA ILE A 1 3.92 -0.18 -27.84
C ILE A 1 4.09 0.40 -26.44
N GLY A 2 3.13 0.21 -25.55
CA GLY A 2 3.19 0.75 -24.19
C GLY A 2 2.09 0.13 -23.36
N GLY A 3 2.46 -0.74 -22.42
CA GLY A 3 1.57 -1.25 -21.39
C GLY A 3 1.87 -0.52 -20.09
N HIS A 4 0.85 -0.26 -19.29
CA HIS A 4 0.99 0.39 -17.98
C HIS A 4 1.22 -0.60 -16.82
N GLY A 5 1.38 -1.88 -17.16
CA GLY A 5 1.35 -2.98 -16.18
C GLY A 5 -0.07 -3.22 -15.65
N ASP A 6 -0.17 -4.13 -14.68
CA ASP A 6 -1.40 -4.47 -13.98
C ASP A 6 -1.20 -4.35 -12.47
N LEU A 7 -2.17 -3.75 -11.79
CA LEU A 7 -2.22 -3.74 -10.33
C LEU A 7 -2.90 -5.01 -9.84
N PHE A 8 -2.31 -5.67 -8.84
CA PHE A 8 -2.88 -6.88 -8.25
C PHE A 8 -4.01 -6.58 -7.26
N PHE A 9 -3.95 -5.43 -6.59
CA PHE A 9 -4.98 -4.92 -5.68
C PHE A 9 -5.41 -3.52 -6.13
N THR A 10 -6.66 -3.16 -5.87
CA THR A 10 -7.07 -1.74 -5.95
C THR A 10 -6.49 -0.95 -4.77
N GLN A 11 -6.55 0.39 -4.84
CA GLN A 11 -6.15 1.25 -3.73
C GLN A 11 -6.94 0.94 -2.46
N GLU A 12 -8.26 0.75 -2.58
CA GLU A 12 -9.15 0.48 -1.45
C GLU A 12 -8.84 -0.87 -0.79
N GLU A 13 -8.55 -1.89 -1.60
CA GLU A 13 -8.16 -3.21 -1.09
C GLU A 13 -6.82 -3.14 -0.35
N LEU A 14 -5.82 -2.47 -0.93
CA LEU A 14 -4.52 -2.31 -0.29
C LEU A 14 -4.61 -1.51 1.01
N ASN A 15 -5.45 -0.47 1.05
CA ASN A 15 -5.74 0.29 2.28
C ASN A 15 -6.33 -0.60 3.37
N ALA A 16 -7.31 -1.44 3.03
CA ALA A 16 -7.96 -2.33 3.99
C ALA A 16 -6.97 -3.36 4.56
N ILE A 17 -6.14 -3.97 3.68
CA ILE A 17 -5.11 -4.92 4.08
C ILE A 17 -4.10 -4.26 5.03
N LEU A 18 -3.58 -3.08 4.69
CA LEU A 18 -2.59 -2.42 5.55
C LEU A 18 -3.17 -1.89 6.86
N ALA A 19 -4.43 -1.46 6.88
CA ALA A 19 -5.11 -1.08 8.11
C ALA A 19 -5.23 -2.28 9.07
N GLU A 20 -5.54 -3.48 8.55
CA GLU A 20 -5.59 -4.71 9.35
C GLU A 20 -4.20 -5.09 9.89
N VAL A 21 -3.18 -5.10 9.04
CA VAL A 21 -1.80 -5.43 9.42
C VAL A 21 -1.28 -4.46 10.48
N GLN A 22 -1.50 -3.15 10.29
CA GLN A 22 -1.14 -2.11 11.26
C GLN A 22 -1.89 -2.29 12.59
N GLY A 23 -3.20 -2.53 12.54
CA GLY A 23 -4.03 -2.74 13.72
C GLY A 23 -3.65 -3.99 14.52
N ALA A 24 -3.10 -5.01 13.86
CA ALA A 24 -2.58 -6.22 14.48
C ALA A 24 -1.16 -6.06 15.07
N GLY A 25 -0.49 -4.93 14.83
CA GLY A 25 0.89 -4.69 15.28
C GLY A 25 1.93 -5.50 14.51
N TRP A 26 1.64 -5.87 13.26
CA TRP A 26 2.57 -6.59 12.40
C TRP A 26 3.29 -5.66 11.42
N GLN A 27 4.45 -6.11 10.92
CA GLN A 27 5.14 -5.42 9.84
C GLN A 27 4.64 -5.92 8.48
N ALA A 28 4.43 -5.00 7.54
CA ALA A 28 4.07 -5.32 6.16
C ALA A 28 5.30 -5.25 5.23
N GLY A 29 5.51 -6.29 4.42
CA GLY A 29 6.40 -6.24 3.26
C GLY A 29 5.59 -6.16 1.97
N ILE A 30 5.83 -5.15 1.15
CA ILE A 30 5.09 -4.94 -0.12
C ILE A 30 6.06 -4.95 -1.28
N HIS A 31 5.74 -5.71 -2.32
CA HIS A 31 6.47 -5.71 -3.58
C HIS A 31 5.82 -4.74 -4.57
N ALA A 32 6.51 -3.65 -4.90
CA ALA A 32 6.08 -2.65 -5.87
C ALA A 32 7.24 -2.26 -6.79
N LEU A 33 7.00 -2.21 -8.11
CA LEU A 33 8.03 -1.95 -9.12
C LEU A 33 7.71 -0.74 -10.01
N GLY A 34 6.48 -0.66 -10.54
CA GLY A 34 6.05 0.48 -11.34
C GLY A 34 5.88 1.74 -10.49
N ASP A 35 6.09 2.91 -11.09
CA ASP A 35 5.92 4.22 -10.45
C ASP A 35 4.54 4.38 -9.83
N ARG A 36 3.48 4.03 -10.58
CA ARG A 36 2.12 4.02 -10.03
C ARG A 36 1.96 3.02 -8.89
N ALA A 37 2.54 1.82 -8.99
CA ALA A 37 2.43 0.83 -7.91
C ALA A 37 3.13 1.30 -6.62
N VAL A 38 4.25 2.01 -6.75
CA VAL A 38 4.94 2.63 -5.61
C VAL A 38 4.09 3.75 -5.00
N GLU A 39 3.44 4.58 -5.80
CA GLU A 39 2.53 5.62 -5.32
C GLU A 39 1.35 5.02 -4.54
N GLU A 40 0.65 4.03 -5.11
CA GLU A 40 -0.50 3.37 -4.48
C GLU A 40 -0.10 2.69 -3.15
N THR A 41 1.13 2.15 -3.10
CA THR A 41 1.72 1.59 -1.88
C THR A 41 1.95 2.64 -0.81
N GLN A 42 2.54 3.79 -1.17
CA GLN A 42 2.77 4.89 -0.22
C GLN A 42 1.46 5.50 0.28
N ASN A 43 0.45 5.63 -0.59
CA ASN A 43 -0.88 6.08 -0.21
C ASN A 43 -1.53 5.14 0.82
N ALA A 44 -1.40 3.82 0.61
CA ALA A 44 -1.93 2.84 1.55
C ALA A 44 -1.21 2.86 2.90
N ILE A 45 0.11 3.03 2.91
CA ILE A 45 0.89 3.22 4.14
C ILE A 45 0.42 4.49 4.87
N ALA A 46 0.28 5.61 4.17
CA ALA A 46 -0.20 6.86 4.75
C ALA A 46 -1.62 6.74 5.34
N ALA A 47 -2.51 6.03 4.63
CA ALA A 47 -3.87 5.75 5.10
C ALA A 47 -3.88 4.89 6.37
N ALA A 48 -3.08 3.82 6.41
CA ALA A 48 -2.99 2.94 7.58
C ALA A 48 -2.39 3.64 8.81
N LEU A 49 -1.42 4.53 8.61
CA LEU A 49 -0.80 5.30 9.69
C LEU A 49 -1.72 6.42 10.19
N ASN A 50 -2.62 6.94 9.36
CA ASN A 50 -3.56 8.01 9.71
C ASN A 50 -2.89 9.20 10.44
N GLY A 51 -1.75 9.64 9.90
CA GLY A 51 -0.94 10.74 10.44
C GLY A 51 -0.11 10.39 11.68
N GLN A 52 -0.13 9.15 12.16
CA GLN A 52 0.77 8.67 13.21
C GLN A 52 2.16 8.32 12.64
N PRO A 53 3.21 8.33 13.48
CA PRO A 53 4.53 7.86 13.08
C PRO A 53 4.53 6.38 12.68
N ASN A 54 5.41 6.02 11.75
CA ASN A 54 5.75 4.62 11.44
C ASN A 54 6.94 4.20 12.32
N THR A 55 6.67 3.83 13.57
CA THR A 55 7.68 3.48 14.59
C THR A 55 7.48 2.08 15.13
#